data_AF-A0A150H4D5-F1
#
_entry.id   AF-A0A150H4D5-F1
#
_cell.length_a   1.000
_cell.length_b   1.000
_cell.length_c   1.000
_cell.angle_alpha   90.00
_cell.angle_beta   90.00
_cell.angle_gamma   90.00
#
_symmetry.space_group_name_H-M   'P 1'
#
loop_
_entity.id
_entity.type
_entity.pdbx_description
1 polymer ?
#
loop_
_entity_poly.entity_id
_entity_poly.type
_entity_poly.pdbx_seq_one_letter_code
_entity_poly.pdbx_strand_id
1 'polypeptide(L)'
;MLASPLALNASFERVPEQQHPEFWEIAAAAKKLSGVDAVTAQDIGDVVPQIRALSDLVSKLSDDLAWPVLRRIILAAVVQRRLIQGPYSAVAQAALVRLCVNLFLLHRRAAGRKGVIDFFHVSKAGGTTFCQLAKLNGCKTQSFAARRNCLIREFDDVPRWVNHSLHRSLAPEGLRTPWFANWGNKARNTVSCHIRKRFMLRRRFNVLANEFTVQGGARIPRTAHICPGHLNVLQLRHPYSRMRSHLMWVWALYDHHFKEQAKSFFPAHGHAHWRSLMPSVTHNYYIRSLLGEAVYYLPPENITADHLKAALLSLIQFDVLLLLEQPSLNELLFEMAVGWGLGFGSVHARTSSQVHEIGKRGLPDRPEWVELLKENQMDLELYRFGALLALLDSIMFDVAREAGLGTGYLSVQAAGAGRNATVGGARAVAPGDDEQWELPGNATQPTVCGYVSAHDMDAPLPSWLVV
;
A
#
# COMPACT_ATOMS: atom_id res chain seq x y z
N MET A 1 -17.17 11.04 -4.69
CA MET A 1 -17.54 9.74 -5.30
C MET A 1 -19.03 9.67 -5.61
N LEU A 2 -19.92 9.78 -4.62
CA LEU A 2 -21.38 9.62 -4.83
C LEU A 2 -22.07 10.75 -5.61
N ALA A 3 -21.45 11.92 -5.75
CA ALA A 3 -22.09 13.10 -6.34
C ALA A 3 -22.19 13.13 -7.88
N SER A 4 -21.43 12.31 -8.61
CA SER A 4 -21.52 12.27 -10.09
C SER A 4 -20.99 10.95 -10.68
N PRO A 5 -21.85 9.94 -10.88
CA PRO A 5 -21.53 8.69 -11.58
C PRO A 5 -20.99 8.92 -13.01
N LEU A 6 -21.46 9.97 -13.69
CA LEU A 6 -21.01 10.30 -15.06
C LEU A 6 -19.59 10.89 -15.10
N ALA A 7 -19.21 11.73 -14.13
CA ALA A 7 -17.83 12.22 -14.01
C ALA A 7 -16.86 11.11 -13.57
N LEU A 8 -17.36 10.10 -12.84
CA LEU A 8 -16.62 8.87 -12.57
C LEU A 8 -16.33 8.13 -13.88
N ASN A 9 -17.34 7.89 -14.73
CA ASN A 9 -17.18 7.10 -15.96
C ASN A 9 -16.07 7.64 -16.90
N ALA A 10 -15.97 8.96 -17.09
CA ALA A 10 -14.96 9.58 -17.96
C ALA A 10 -13.51 9.51 -17.41
N SER A 11 -13.35 9.33 -16.09
CA SER A 11 -12.03 9.30 -15.44
C SER A 11 -11.62 7.90 -14.95
N PHE A 12 -12.55 6.94 -14.97
CA PHE A 12 -12.43 5.60 -14.39
C PHE A 12 -12.51 4.47 -15.43
N GLU A 13 -12.15 4.69 -16.70
CA GLU A 13 -12.14 3.64 -17.76
C GLU A 13 -11.32 2.37 -17.40
N ARG A 14 -10.68 2.33 -16.23
CA ARG A 14 -9.75 1.30 -15.77
C ARG A 14 -10.07 0.71 -14.42
N VAL A 15 -11.18 1.10 -13.79
CA VAL A 15 -11.63 0.42 -12.57
C VAL A 15 -12.41 -0.82 -13.00
N PRO A 16 -11.88 -2.04 -12.78
CA PRO A 16 -12.53 -3.26 -13.27
C PRO A 16 -13.97 -3.39 -12.80
N GLU A 17 -14.24 -2.98 -11.55
CA GLU A 17 -15.57 -3.03 -10.94
C GLU A 17 -16.64 -2.29 -11.76
N GLN A 18 -16.29 -1.19 -12.44
CA GLN A 18 -17.27 -0.38 -13.18
C GLN A 18 -17.77 -1.03 -14.48
N GLN A 19 -17.09 -2.08 -14.93
CA GLN A 19 -17.49 -2.85 -16.11
C GLN A 19 -18.68 -3.78 -15.80
N HIS A 20 -19.02 -3.94 -14.52
CA HIS A 20 -20.14 -4.77 -14.07
C HIS A 20 -21.39 -3.91 -13.85
N PRO A 21 -22.55 -4.28 -14.41
CA PRO A 21 -23.81 -3.58 -14.18
C PRO A 21 -24.18 -3.43 -12.70
N GLU A 22 -23.91 -4.47 -11.90
CA GLU A 22 -24.21 -4.54 -10.46
C GLU A 22 -23.50 -3.44 -9.68
N PHE A 23 -22.33 -2.99 -10.13
CA PHE A 23 -21.59 -1.90 -9.48
C PHE A 23 -22.44 -0.63 -9.40
N TRP A 24 -23.09 -0.27 -10.51
CA TRP A 24 -23.86 0.97 -10.60
C TRP A 24 -25.17 0.90 -9.81
N GLU A 25 -25.83 -0.27 -9.81
CA GLU A 25 -27.01 -0.52 -8.97
C GLU A 25 -26.68 -0.38 -7.49
N ILE A 26 -25.58 -1.02 -7.05
CA ILE A 26 -25.14 -0.98 -5.65
C ILE A 26 -24.67 0.43 -5.27
N ALA A 27 -23.94 1.13 -6.15
CA ALA A 27 -23.53 2.51 -5.89
C ALA A 27 -24.73 3.46 -5.75
N ALA A 28 -25.78 3.29 -6.58
CA ALA A 28 -27.02 4.04 -6.46
C ALA A 28 -27.77 3.72 -5.16
N ALA A 29 -27.86 2.43 -4.78
CA ALA A 29 -28.47 2.00 -3.52
C ALA A 29 -27.69 2.54 -2.30
N ALA A 30 -26.36 2.54 -2.33
CA ALA A 30 -25.51 3.14 -1.32
C ALA A 30 -25.70 4.67 -1.25
N LYS A 31 -25.84 5.37 -2.38
CA LYS A 31 -26.16 6.80 -2.41
C LYS A 31 -27.47 7.07 -1.68
N LYS A 32 -28.52 6.31 -1.98
CA LYS A 32 -29.82 6.41 -1.31
C LYS A 32 -29.69 6.17 0.20
N LEU A 33 -28.95 5.13 0.60
CA LEU A 33 -28.68 4.81 2.00
C LEU A 33 -28.00 5.96 2.75
N SER A 34 -27.05 6.64 2.10
CA SER A 34 -26.30 7.74 2.72
C SER A 34 -27.17 8.92 3.16
N GLY A 35 -28.35 9.10 2.53
CA GLY A 35 -29.22 10.25 2.77
C GLY A 35 -28.64 11.58 2.31
N VAL A 36 -27.57 11.60 1.51
CA VAL A 36 -26.90 12.84 1.07
C VAL A 36 -27.79 13.75 0.23
N ASP A 37 -28.78 13.19 -0.46
CA ASP A 37 -29.76 13.95 -1.26
C ASP A 37 -31.03 14.31 -0.44
N ALA A 38 -31.13 13.90 0.83
CA ALA A 38 -32.31 14.18 1.64
C ALA A 38 -32.30 15.63 2.14
N VAL A 39 -33.40 16.34 1.94
CA VAL A 39 -33.56 17.72 2.38
C VAL A 39 -33.89 17.79 3.86
N THR A 40 -34.66 16.81 4.35
CA THR A 40 -35.06 16.71 5.76
C THR A 40 -34.71 15.34 6.36
N ALA A 41 -34.66 15.27 7.69
CA ALA A 41 -34.47 14.02 8.41
C ALA A 41 -35.65 13.03 8.24
N GLN A 42 -36.82 13.48 7.76
CA GLN A 42 -37.99 12.64 7.52
C GLN A 42 -37.93 11.96 6.13
N ASP A 43 -37.32 12.62 5.13
CA ASP A 43 -37.19 12.10 3.74
C ASP A 43 -36.31 10.86 3.61
N ILE A 44 -35.59 10.58 4.68
CA ILE A 44 -34.41 9.74 4.70
C ILE A 44 -34.82 8.24 4.88
N GLY A 45 -36.09 7.99 5.27
CA GLY A 45 -36.75 6.68 5.36
C GLY A 45 -36.19 5.71 6.40
N ASP A 46 -36.87 4.56 6.57
CA ASP A 46 -36.34 3.43 7.36
C ASP A 46 -35.07 2.88 6.69
N VAL A 47 -34.02 2.72 7.49
CA VAL A 47 -32.70 2.28 7.05
C VAL A 47 -32.62 0.75 6.91
N VAL A 48 -33.44 0.00 7.66
CA VAL A 48 -33.37 -1.48 7.68
C VAL A 48 -33.66 -2.09 6.30
N PRO A 49 -34.74 -1.70 5.58
CA PRO A 49 -35.00 -2.21 4.24
C PRO A 49 -33.91 -1.84 3.24
N GLN A 50 -33.31 -0.65 3.38
CA GLN A 50 -32.25 -0.18 2.50
C GLN A 50 -30.96 -1.00 2.67
N ILE A 51 -30.58 -1.31 3.91
CA ILE A 51 -29.42 -2.17 4.21
C ILE A 51 -29.66 -3.60 3.70
N ARG A 52 -30.88 -4.14 3.86
CA ARG A 52 -31.21 -5.49 3.36
C ARG A 52 -31.14 -5.54 1.83
N ALA A 53 -31.77 -4.60 1.14
CA ALA A 53 -31.70 -4.51 -0.31
C ALA A 53 -30.24 -4.40 -0.81
N LEU A 54 -29.42 -3.59 -0.12
CA LEU A 54 -28.00 -3.47 -0.44
C LEU A 54 -27.24 -4.80 -0.23
N SER A 55 -27.52 -5.52 0.85
CA SER A 55 -26.97 -6.85 1.09
C SER A 55 -27.37 -7.87 0.04
N ASP A 56 -28.62 -7.82 -0.44
CA ASP A 56 -29.13 -8.71 -1.50
C ASP A 56 -28.52 -8.40 -2.87
N LEU A 57 -28.11 -7.16 -3.11
CA LEU A 57 -27.34 -6.81 -4.31
C LEU A 57 -25.88 -7.27 -4.18
N VAL A 58 -25.25 -7.06 -3.02
CA VAL A 58 -23.86 -7.50 -2.77
C VAL A 58 -23.71 -9.02 -2.90
N SER A 59 -24.72 -9.81 -2.54
CA SER A 59 -24.67 -11.28 -2.66
C SER A 59 -24.67 -11.77 -4.11
N LYS A 60 -25.00 -10.92 -5.08
CA LYS A 60 -24.96 -11.22 -6.52
C LYS A 60 -23.60 -10.92 -7.16
N LEU A 61 -22.71 -10.20 -6.46
CA LEU A 61 -21.39 -9.86 -6.99
C LEU A 61 -20.55 -11.12 -7.23
N SER A 62 -19.82 -11.11 -8.33
CA SER A 62 -18.82 -12.13 -8.62
C SER A 62 -17.65 -12.03 -7.64
N ASP A 63 -17.04 -13.16 -7.33
CA ASP A 63 -15.90 -13.28 -6.41
C ASP A 63 -14.55 -13.35 -7.13
N ASP A 64 -14.48 -12.89 -8.37
CA ASP A 64 -13.24 -12.65 -9.12
C ASP A 64 -12.56 -11.32 -8.74
N LEU A 65 -13.33 -10.33 -8.25
CA LEU A 65 -12.85 -9.06 -7.73
C LEU A 65 -13.06 -8.97 -6.21
N ALA A 66 -12.19 -8.22 -5.52
CA ALA A 66 -12.35 -7.95 -4.08
C ALA A 66 -13.22 -6.72 -3.78
N TRP A 67 -13.69 -6.05 -4.84
CA TRP A 67 -14.57 -4.89 -4.82
C TRP A 67 -14.16 -3.74 -3.87
N PRO A 68 -12.88 -3.33 -3.79
CA PRO A 68 -12.46 -2.29 -2.87
C PRO A 68 -13.19 -0.95 -3.10
N VAL A 69 -13.45 -0.55 -4.35
CA VAL A 69 -14.12 0.74 -4.63
C VAL A 69 -15.56 0.69 -4.13
N LEU A 70 -16.31 -0.35 -4.51
CA LEU A 70 -17.70 -0.52 -4.13
C LEU A 70 -17.87 -0.70 -2.63
N ARG A 71 -17.01 -1.51 -2.00
CA ARG A 71 -16.96 -1.67 -0.53
C ARG A 71 -16.81 -0.32 0.16
N ARG A 72 -15.88 0.52 -0.29
CA ARG A 72 -15.64 1.86 0.29
C ARG A 72 -16.81 2.80 0.06
N ILE A 73 -17.50 2.72 -1.09
CA ILE A 73 -18.74 3.45 -1.35
C ILE A 73 -19.83 3.06 -0.33
N ILE A 74 -20.06 1.76 -0.13
CA ILE A 74 -21.05 1.24 0.81
C ILE A 74 -20.73 1.69 2.23
N LEU A 75 -19.49 1.49 2.69
CA LEU A 75 -19.09 1.83 4.06
C LEU A 75 -19.13 3.34 4.29
N ALA A 76 -18.74 4.16 3.31
CA ALA A 76 -18.89 5.61 3.39
C ALA A 76 -20.36 6.03 3.52
N ALA A 77 -21.27 5.39 2.77
CA ALA A 77 -22.71 5.66 2.91
C ALA A 77 -23.25 5.31 4.30
N VAL A 78 -22.84 4.17 4.86
CA VAL A 78 -23.20 3.75 6.22
C VAL A 78 -22.64 4.71 7.27
N VAL A 79 -21.39 5.14 7.14
CA VAL A 79 -20.80 6.11 8.09
C VAL A 79 -21.50 7.46 7.97
N GLN A 80 -21.70 7.97 6.76
CA GLN A 80 -22.39 9.23 6.51
C GLN A 80 -23.79 9.23 7.12
N ARG A 81 -24.55 8.15 6.89
CA ARG A 81 -25.89 7.99 7.43
C ARG A 81 -25.91 8.02 8.96
N ARG A 82 -24.94 7.37 9.62
CA ARG A 82 -24.76 7.42 11.07
C ARG A 82 -24.39 8.82 11.56
N LEU A 83 -23.55 9.55 10.83
CA LEU A 83 -23.16 10.92 11.20
C LEU A 83 -24.35 11.89 11.14
N ILE A 84 -25.25 11.71 10.17
CA ILE A 84 -26.45 12.56 10.00
C ILE A 84 -27.51 12.23 11.05
N GLN A 85 -27.74 10.95 11.33
CA GLN A 85 -28.89 10.50 12.13
C GLN A 85 -28.58 10.07 13.57
N GLY A 86 -27.29 9.93 13.89
CA GLY A 86 -26.86 9.29 15.11
C GLY A 86 -26.87 7.75 15.03
N PRO A 87 -26.91 7.07 16.18
CA PRO A 87 -26.74 5.62 16.25
C PRO A 87 -27.83 4.82 15.53
N TYR A 88 -27.45 3.69 14.96
CA TYR A 88 -28.38 2.72 14.38
C TYR A 88 -29.19 1.99 15.47
N SER A 89 -30.46 1.69 15.19
CA SER A 89 -31.27 0.77 16.00
C SER A 89 -30.65 -0.64 16.01
N ALA A 90 -30.98 -1.46 17.02
CA ALA A 90 -30.46 -2.82 17.13
C ALA A 90 -30.74 -3.68 15.87
N VAL A 91 -31.93 -3.52 15.27
CA VAL A 91 -32.31 -4.24 14.04
C VAL A 91 -31.47 -3.77 12.84
N ALA A 92 -31.20 -2.47 12.73
CA ALA A 92 -30.33 -1.91 11.69
C ALA A 92 -28.88 -2.36 11.89
N GLN A 93 -28.37 -2.37 13.13
CA GLN A 93 -27.04 -2.87 13.45
C GLN A 93 -26.89 -4.34 13.05
N ALA A 94 -27.84 -5.21 13.39
CA ALA A 94 -27.81 -6.61 12.98
C ALA A 94 -27.83 -6.79 11.45
N ALA A 95 -28.54 -5.91 10.71
CA ALA A 95 -28.51 -5.92 9.26
C ALA A 95 -27.15 -5.46 8.70
N LEU A 96 -26.53 -4.44 9.31
CA LEU A 96 -25.18 -3.99 8.93
C LEU A 96 -24.12 -5.04 9.20
N VAL A 97 -24.20 -5.76 10.32
CA VAL A 97 -23.28 -6.87 10.62
C VAL A 97 -23.31 -7.90 9.50
N ARG A 98 -24.50 -8.31 9.05
CA ARG A 98 -24.64 -9.24 7.91
C ARG A 98 -24.05 -8.69 6.62
N LEU A 99 -24.30 -7.41 6.31
CA LEU A 99 -23.71 -6.75 5.14
C LEU A 99 -22.17 -6.74 5.20
N CYS A 100 -21.58 -6.35 6.33
CA CYS A 100 -20.13 -6.34 6.52
C CYS A 100 -19.53 -7.74 6.42
N VAL A 101 -20.17 -8.76 7.01
CA VAL A 101 -19.77 -10.16 6.88
C VAL A 101 -19.79 -10.61 5.42
N ASN A 102 -20.85 -10.29 4.67
CA ASN A 102 -20.94 -10.64 3.25
C ASN A 102 -19.81 -9.99 2.42
N LEU A 103 -19.54 -8.70 2.65
CA LEU A 103 -18.43 -7.99 2.00
C LEU A 103 -17.07 -8.60 2.36
N PHE A 104 -16.86 -8.97 3.62
CA PHE A 104 -15.63 -9.64 4.06
C PHE A 104 -15.44 -11.01 3.39
N LEU A 105 -16.49 -11.84 3.37
CA LEU A 105 -16.43 -13.15 2.72
C LEU A 105 -16.15 -13.04 1.21
N LEU A 106 -16.72 -12.02 0.55
CA LEU A 106 -16.43 -11.69 -0.83
C LEU A 106 -14.95 -11.31 -1.03
N HIS A 107 -14.43 -10.40 -0.20
CA HIS A 107 -13.01 -10.01 -0.20
C HIS A 107 -12.10 -11.23 0.00
N ARG A 108 -12.37 -12.07 1.00
CA ARG A 108 -11.57 -13.26 1.32
C ARG A 108 -11.52 -14.25 0.17
N ARG A 109 -12.66 -14.54 -0.48
CA ARG A 109 -12.70 -15.44 -1.66
C ARG A 109 -11.90 -14.87 -2.83
N ALA A 110 -12.08 -13.58 -3.14
CA ALA A 110 -11.34 -12.92 -4.20
C ALA A 110 -9.83 -12.87 -3.92
N ALA A 111 -9.43 -12.56 -2.69
CA ALA A 111 -8.03 -12.60 -2.26
C ALA A 111 -7.42 -14.00 -2.47
N GLY A 112 -8.16 -15.06 -2.12
CA GLY A 112 -7.74 -16.44 -2.39
C GLY A 112 -7.50 -16.73 -3.86
N ARG A 113 -8.43 -16.34 -4.74
CA ARG A 113 -8.31 -16.53 -6.21
C ARG A 113 -7.21 -15.70 -6.86
N LYS A 114 -6.91 -14.53 -6.28
CA LYS A 114 -5.81 -13.68 -6.75
C LYS A 114 -4.47 -14.40 -6.63
N GLY A 115 -4.26 -15.18 -5.56
CA GLY A 115 -3.13 -16.11 -5.41
C GLY A 115 -1.73 -15.47 -5.29
N VAL A 116 -1.62 -14.16 -5.48
CA VAL A 116 -0.37 -13.39 -5.44
C VAL A 116 -0.65 -12.05 -4.78
N ILE A 117 0.16 -11.69 -3.78
CA ILE A 117 0.20 -10.35 -3.19
C ILE A 117 1.13 -9.47 -4.02
N ASP A 118 0.60 -8.37 -4.54
CA ASP A 118 1.37 -7.30 -5.18
C ASP A 118 1.45 -6.13 -4.21
N PHE A 119 2.56 -6.07 -3.47
CA PHE A 119 2.79 -5.02 -2.50
C PHE A 119 3.44 -3.81 -3.17
N PHE A 120 2.68 -2.72 -3.30
CA PHE A 120 3.19 -1.45 -3.77
C PHE A 120 4.02 -0.79 -2.67
N HIS A 121 5.31 -1.06 -2.71
CA HIS A 121 6.27 -0.63 -1.71
C HIS A 121 6.72 0.81 -1.99
N VAL A 122 5.98 1.77 -1.43
CA VAL A 122 6.46 3.15 -1.38
C VAL A 122 7.67 3.23 -0.45
N SER A 123 8.82 3.60 -1.01
CA SER A 123 10.07 3.66 -0.25
C SER A 123 9.94 4.51 1.02
N LYS A 124 10.41 3.94 2.13
CA LYS A 124 10.31 4.50 3.49
C LYS A 124 8.90 4.58 4.07
N ALA A 125 7.96 3.79 3.54
CA ALA A 125 6.66 3.55 4.15
C ALA A 125 6.57 2.16 4.83
N GLY A 126 7.69 1.54 5.22
CA GLY A 126 7.69 0.29 5.99
C GLY A 126 7.77 -1.01 5.19
N GLY A 127 8.16 -0.96 3.91
CA GLY A 127 8.13 -2.17 3.07
C GLY A 127 9.14 -3.25 3.42
N THR A 128 10.30 -2.91 4.00
CA THR A 128 11.19 -3.93 4.57
C THR A 128 10.46 -4.71 5.66
N THR A 129 9.75 -4.03 6.57
CA THR A 129 8.96 -4.71 7.60
C THR A 129 7.83 -5.55 7.02
N PHE A 130 7.10 -5.05 6.01
CA PHE A 130 6.08 -5.84 5.31
C PHE A 130 6.67 -7.13 4.73
N CYS A 131 7.82 -7.05 4.08
CA CYS A 131 8.48 -8.21 3.49
C CYS A 131 8.94 -9.24 4.52
N GLN A 132 9.44 -8.78 5.66
CA GLN A 132 9.86 -9.69 6.73
C GLN A 132 8.64 -10.31 7.40
N LEU A 133 7.56 -9.56 7.60
CA LEU A 133 6.27 -10.12 8.02
C LEU A 133 5.75 -11.16 7.03
N ALA A 134 5.85 -10.91 5.73
CA ALA A 134 5.48 -11.89 4.72
C ALA A 134 6.29 -13.18 4.85
N LYS A 135 7.62 -13.07 4.99
CA LYS A 135 8.50 -14.23 5.26
C LYS A 135 8.04 -15.00 6.49
N LEU A 136 7.80 -14.30 7.59
CA LEU A 136 7.38 -14.89 8.86
C LEU A 136 5.99 -15.53 8.75
N ASN A 137 5.10 -15.02 7.90
CA ASN A 137 3.80 -15.62 7.59
C ASN A 137 3.88 -16.71 6.49
N GLY A 138 5.05 -17.29 6.22
CA GLY A 138 5.18 -18.41 5.29
C GLY A 138 5.09 -18.05 3.80
N CYS A 139 5.13 -16.76 3.46
CA CYS A 139 5.15 -16.32 2.07
C CYS A 139 6.46 -16.67 1.37
N LYS A 140 6.38 -16.74 0.04
CA LYS A 140 7.47 -17.11 -0.86
C LYS A 140 7.67 -16.05 -1.93
N THR A 141 8.92 -15.68 -2.14
CA THR A 141 9.36 -14.70 -3.13
C THR A 141 10.79 -15.03 -3.57
N GLN A 142 11.35 -14.25 -4.50
CA GLN A 142 12.71 -14.46 -4.97
C GLN A 142 13.76 -14.22 -3.88
N SER A 143 13.58 -13.21 -3.04
CA SER A 143 14.45 -12.94 -1.89
C SER A 143 13.80 -12.00 -0.88
N PHE A 144 13.91 -12.34 0.41
CA PHE A 144 13.56 -11.46 1.53
C PHE A 144 14.76 -10.69 2.09
N ALA A 145 15.93 -10.71 1.44
CA ALA A 145 17.09 -9.95 1.89
C ALA A 145 16.76 -8.44 1.91
N ALA A 146 17.36 -7.68 2.82
CA ALA A 146 17.02 -6.27 3.03
C ALA A 146 17.25 -5.40 1.78
N ARG A 147 18.22 -5.78 0.93
CA ARG A 147 18.49 -5.12 -0.36
C ARG A 147 17.54 -5.53 -1.48
N ARG A 148 16.78 -6.62 -1.30
CA ARG A 148 15.85 -7.15 -2.29
C ARG A 148 14.40 -6.89 -1.93
N ASN A 149 14.02 -6.81 -0.65
CA ASN A 149 12.66 -6.51 -0.19
C ASN A 149 11.55 -7.16 -1.05
N CYS A 150 11.60 -8.48 -1.27
CA CYS A 150 10.63 -9.21 -2.10
C CYS A 150 10.50 -8.75 -3.57
N LEU A 151 11.48 -8.01 -4.10
CA LEU A 151 11.52 -7.61 -5.50
C LEU A 151 11.81 -8.82 -6.40
N ILE A 152 11.12 -8.86 -7.54
CA ILE A 152 11.40 -9.81 -8.62
C ILE A 152 12.30 -9.13 -9.64
N ARG A 153 13.49 -9.70 -9.87
CA ARG A 153 14.53 -9.09 -10.71
C ARG A 153 14.04 -8.83 -12.13
N GLU A 154 13.27 -9.77 -12.68
CA GLU A 154 12.74 -9.74 -14.05
C GLU A 154 11.78 -8.56 -14.28
N PHE A 155 11.18 -8.04 -13.22
CA PHE A 155 10.16 -6.99 -13.30
C PHE A 155 10.75 -5.56 -13.32
N ASP A 156 12.01 -5.39 -12.92
CA ASP A 156 12.70 -4.08 -12.87
C ASP A 156 11.98 -3.02 -12.02
N ASP A 157 11.34 -3.48 -10.93
CA ASP A 157 10.59 -2.65 -9.99
C ASP A 157 11.48 -2.01 -8.92
N VAL A 158 12.78 -1.87 -9.24
CA VAL A 158 13.77 -1.33 -8.33
C VAL A 158 13.58 0.17 -8.15
N PRO A 159 13.98 0.71 -7.00
CA PRO A 159 13.95 2.13 -6.74
C PRO A 159 14.70 3.03 -7.73
N ARG A 160 14.16 4.23 -7.94
CA ARG A 160 14.72 5.27 -8.83
C ARG A 160 14.71 6.63 -8.16
N TRP A 161 15.42 6.72 -7.04
CA TRP A 161 15.33 7.86 -6.14
C TRP A 161 16.19 9.04 -6.58
N VAL A 162 17.42 8.75 -7.00
CA VAL A 162 18.45 9.77 -7.27
C VAL A 162 18.61 9.98 -8.77
N ASN A 163 18.64 11.25 -9.19
CA ASN A 163 18.90 11.72 -10.54
C ASN A 163 20.23 11.18 -11.05
N HIS A 164 20.16 10.29 -12.03
CA HIS A 164 21.33 9.59 -12.56
C HIS A 164 22.33 10.56 -13.20
N SER A 165 21.85 11.52 -14.00
CA SER A 165 22.70 12.48 -14.69
C SER A 165 23.42 13.40 -13.71
N LEU A 166 22.70 13.94 -12.73
CA LEU A 166 23.31 14.79 -11.70
C LEU A 166 24.28 14.01 -10.79
N HIS A 167 23.93 12.77 -10.43
CA HIS A 167 24.86 11.91 -9.69
C HIS A 167 26.18 11.73 -10.46
N ARG A 168 26.12 11.42 -11.77
CA ARG A 168 27.33 11.25 -12.58
C ARG A 168 28.14 12.53 -12.75
N SER A 169 27.49 13.69 -12.87
CA SER A 169 28.23 14.96 -12.97
C SER A 169 28.92 15.38 -11.67
N LEU A 170 28.43 14.91 -10.52
CA LEU A 170 29.02 15.18 -9.21
C LEU A 170 30.00 14.09 -8.76
N ALA A 171 29.97 12.92 -9.39
CA ALA A 171 30.81 11.79 -9.03
C ALA A 171 32.28 12.05 -9.38
N PRO A 172 33.21 11.85 -8.42
CA PRO A 172 34.62 11.68 -8.74
C PRO A 172 34.86 10.63 -9.83
N GLU A 173 35.92 10.82 -10.61
CA GLU A 173 36.28 9.91 -11.70
C GLU A 173 36.46 8.47 -11.20
N GLY A 174 35.95 7.50 -11.97
CA GLY A 174 36.08 6.08 -11.67
C GLY A 174 35.06 5.51 -10.67
N LEU A 175 34.19 6.32 -10.08
CA LEU A 175 33.16 5.82 -9.17
C LEU A 175 32.00 5.13 -9.88
N ARG A 176 31.56 4.00 -9.32
CA ARG A 176 30.40 3.26 -9.81
C ARG A 176 29.11 3.92 -9.34
N THR A 177 28.16 4.06 -10.26
CA THR A 177 26.81 4.50 -9.94
C THR A 177 26.10 3.46 -9.08
N PRO A 178 25.54 3.85 -7.91
CA PRO A 178 24.85 2.92 -7.03
C PRO A 178 23.46 2.59 -7.59
N TRP A 179 22.89 1.47 -7.14
CA TRP A 179 21.64 0.92 -7.66
C TRP A 179 20.40 1.82 -7.46
N PHE A 180 20.45 2.81 -6.56
CA PHE A 180 19.35 3.75 -6.32
C PHE A 180 19.46 5.05 -7.15
N ALA A 181 20.60 5.29 -7.79
CA ALA A 181 20.85 6.46 -8.67
C ALA A 181 20.46 6.16 -10.12
N ASN A 182 19.16 5.88 -10.28
CA ASN A 182 18.56 5.43 -11.54
C ASN A 182 17.37 6.28 -12.02
N TRP A 183 17.10 7.43 -11.38
CA TRP A 183 16.08 8.36 -11.88
C TRP A 183 16.52 8.93 -13.23
N GLY A 184 15.67 8.82 -14.25
CA GLY A 184 15.95 9.29 -15.61
C GLY A 184 16.93 8.43 -16.42
N ASN A 185 17.41 7.29 -15.89
CA ASN A 185 18.43 6.48 -16.56
C ASN A 185 17.87 5.57 -17.66
N LYS A 186 16.80 4.82 -17.35
CA LYS A 186 16.17 3.86 -18.26
C LYS A 186 14.66 3.81 -18.03
N ALA A 187 13.90 3.33 -19.00
CA ALA A 187 12.50 2.94 -18.79
C ALA A 187 12.42 1.60 -18.03
N ARG A 188 11.29 1.30 -17.41
CA ARG A 188 11.03 -0.04 -16.85
C ARG A 188 10.82 -1.06 -17.96
N ASN A 189 11.16 -2.31 -17.66
CA ASN A 189 10.73 -3.43 -18.50
C ASN A 189 9.21 -3.51 -18.51
N THR A 190 8.61 -3.48 -19.70
CA THR A 190 7.15 -3.60 -19.84
C THR A 190 6.74 -5.06 -19.68
N VAL A 191 6.32 -5.44 -18.47
CA VAL A 191 5.80 -6.78 -18.16
C VAL A 191 4.34 -6.64 -17.74
N SER A 192 3.42 -7.24 -18.50
CA SER A 192 1.98 -7.16 -18.21
C SER A 192 1.63 -7.86 -16.89
N CYS A 193 0.54 -7.44 -16.26
CA CYS A 193 0.04 -8.08 -15.02
C CYS A 193 -0.18 -9.60 -15.18
N HIS A 194 -0.68 -10.04 -16.34
CA HIS A 194 -0.88 -11.47 -16.60
C HIS A 194 0.44 -12.24 -16.64
N ILE A 195 1.47 -11.70 -17.31
CA ILE A 195 2.80 -12.31 -17.36
C ILE A 195 3.43 -12.33 -15.96
N ARG A 196 3.27 -11.25 -15.18
CA ARG A 196 3.73 -11.19 -13.79
C ARG A 196 3.09 -12.29 -12.94
N LYS A 197 1.76 -12.41 -12.97
CA LYS A 197 1.04 -13.47 -12.24
C LYS A 197 1.54 -14.85 -12.63
N ARG A 198 1.60 -15.13 -13.93
CA ARG A 198 2.04 -16.44 -14.44
C ARG A 198 3.48 -16.77 -14.04
N PHE A 199 4.37 -15.78 -14.05
CA PHE A 199 5.74 -15.95 -13.55
C PHE A 199 5.75 -16.31 -12.06
N MET A 200 4.99 -15.58 -11.24
CA MET A 200 4.90 -15.82 -9.80
C MET A 200 4.39 -17.24 -9.50
N LEU A 201 3.29 -17.64 -10.12
CA LEU A 201 2.70 -18.97 -9.95
C LEU A 201 3.65 -20.09 -10.41
N ARG A 202 4.32 -19.94 -11.56
CA ARG A 202 5.31 -20.92 -12.06
C ARG A 202 6.48 -21.11 -11.08
N ARG A 203 6.87 -20.05 -10.37
CA ARG A 203 7.95 -20.09 -9.37
C ARG A 203 7.47 -20.45 -7.97
N ARG A 204 6.16 -20.70 -7.78
CA ARG A 204 5.53 -20.89 -6.46
C ARG A 204 5.81 -19.71 -5.52
N PHE A 205 5.84 -18.51 -6.08
CA PHE A 205 5.90 -17.27 -5.32
C PHE A 205 4.49 -16.72 -5.15
N ASN A 206 4.20 -16.17 -3.98
CA ASN A 206 2.89 -15.63 -3.62
C ASN A 206 2.97 -14.20 -3.07
N VAL A 207 4.16 -13.60 -2.98
CA VAL A 207 4.35 -12.18 -2.67
C VAL A 207 5.45 -11.58 -3.52
N LEU A 208 5.19 -10.39 -4.05
CA LEU A 208 6.20 -9.53 -4.67
C LEU A 208 6.04 -8.09 -4.17
N ALA A 209 7.13 -7.34 -4.21
CA ALA A 209 7.11 -5.90 -4.03
C ALA A 209 7.30 -5.16 -5.37
N ASN A 210 6.76 -3.96 -5.44
CA ASN A 210 7.03 -2.99 -6.49
C ASN A 210 7.45 -1.66 -5.84
N GLU A 211 8.72 -1.28 -5.98
CA GLU A 211 9.29 -0.06 -5.36
C GLU A 211 9.38 1.15 -6.30
N PHE A 212 8.77 1.08 -7.49
CA PHE A 212 8.90 2.13 -8.49
C PHE A 212 7.60 2.91 -8.73
N THR A 213 6.77 2.41 -9.65
CA THR A 213 5.49 3.02 -10.03
C THR A 213 4.48 1.91 -10.29
N VAL A 214 3.18 2.23 -10.21
CA VAL A 214 2.13 1.29 -10.66
C VAL A 214 2.33 0.91 -12.14
N GLN A 215 1.68 -0.14 -12.61
CA GLN A 215 1.89 -0.68 -13.96
C GLN A 215 1.36 0.27 -15.04
N GLY A 216 1.90 0.17 -16.26
CA GLY A 216 1.52 1.05 -17.36
C GLY A 216 2.01 2.48 -17.15
N GLY A 217 1.33 3.46 -17.75
CA GLY A 217 1.64 4.87 -17.51
C GLY A 217 2.99 5.34 -18.08
N ALA A 218 3.70 4.50 -18.85
CA ALA A 218 5.05 4.82 -19.33
C ALA A 218 5.10 6.03 -20.27
N ARG A 219 4.09 6.17 -21.14
CA ARG A 219 3.95 7.29 -22.08
C ARG A 219 2.73 8.15 -21.82
N ILE A 220 1.64 7.50 -21.42
CA ILE A 220 0.33 8.12 -21.28
C ILE A 220 -0.10 7.87 -19.82
N PRO A 221 -0.16 8.88 -18.94
CA PRO A 221 -0.48 8.74 -17.52
C PRO A 221 -1.78 8.00 -17.21
N ARG A 222 -2.85 8.24 -17.99
CA ARG A 222 -4.13 7.48 -17.86
C ARG A 222 -3.92 5.97 -18.00
N THR A 223 -2.82 5.58 -18.64
CA THR A 223 -2.05 4.33 -18.57
C THR A 223 -2.01 3.50 -17.30
N ALA A 224 -1.91 4.22 -16.19
CA ALA A 224 -1.50 3.69 -14.90
C ALA A 224 -2.58 2.76 -14.33
N HIS A 225 -2.18 1.60 -13.81
CA HIS A 225 -3.10 0.65 -13.20
C HIS A 225 -2.38 -0.26 -12.20
N ILE A 226 -3.13 -0.76 -11.24
CA ILE A 226 -2.76 -1.91 -10.40
C ILE A 226 -3.03 -3.21 -11.14
N CYS A 227 -2.54 -4.35 -10.64
CA CYS A 227 -2.81 -5.64 -11.27
C CYS A 227 -4.10 -6.26 -10.73
N PRO A 228 -5.21 -6.27 -11.49
CA PRO A 228 -6.51 -6.72 -10.97
C PRO A 228 -6.50 -8.20 -10.52
N GLY A 229 -5.67 -9.02 -11.17
CA GLY A 229 -5.49 -10.44 -10.83
C GLY A 229 -4.60 -10.71 -9.60
N HIS A 230 -4.06 -9.67 -8.95
CA HIS A 230 -3.27 -9.75 -7.72
C HIS A 230 -4.05 -9.16 -6.54
N LEU A 231 -3.70 -9.54 -5.31
CA LEU A 231 -4.10 -8.84 -4.09
C LEU A 231 -3.17 -7.64 -3.91
N ASN A 232 -3.64 -6.46 -4.30
CA ASN A 232 -2.86 -5.23 -4.33
C ASN A 232 -2.89 -4.60 -2.94
N VAL A 233 -1.72 -4.50 -2.33
CA VAL A 233 -1.55 -3.94 -0.98
C VAL A 233 -0.66 -2.70 -1.08
N LEU A 234 -1.05 -1.61 -0.45
CA LEU A 234 -0.23 -0.41 -0.35
C LEU A 234 -0.14 0.04 1.10
N GLN A 235 1.09 0.25 1.57
CA GLN A 235 1.33 0.89 2.86
C GLN A 235 1.70 2.36 2.67
N LEU A 236 0.91 3.22 3.29
CA LEU A 236 1.14 4.65 3.34
C LEU A 236 1.87 5.02 4.63
N ARG A 237 2.56 6.15 4.55
CA ARG A 237 3.20 6.87 5.65
C ARG A 237 2.99 8.36 5.42
N HIS A 238 2.85 9.14 6.49
CA HIS A 238 2.75 10.59 6.42
C HIS A 238 3.85 11.16 5.48
N PRO A 239 3.50 11.93 4.42
CA PRO A 239 4.44 12.29 3.36
C PRO A 239 5.70 12.99 3.85
N TYR A 240 5.57 13.86 4.87
CA TYR A 240 6.70 14.58 5.46
C TYR A 240 7.64 13.65 6.24
N SER A 241 7.09 12.76 7.07
CA SER A 241 7.85 11.76 7.81
C SER A 241 8.57 10.80 6.87
N ARG A 242 7.88 10.39 5.79
CA ARG A 242 8.46 9.58 4.71
C ARG A 242 9.60 10.33 4.02
N MET A 243 9.39 11.58 3.59
CA MET A 243 10.41 12.40 2.93
C MET A 243 11.65 12.56 3.81
N ARG A 244 11.47 12.95 5.07
CA ARG A 244 12.57 13.10 6.03
C ARG A 244 13.36 11.80 6.16
N SER A 245 12.67 10.69 6.38
CA SER A 245 13.28 9.37 6.46
C SER A 245 14.01 8.96 5.18
N HIS A 246 13.56 9.45 4.03
CA HIS A 246 14.15 9.15 2.73
C HIS A 246 15.43 9.94 2.49
N LEU A 247 15.43 11.26 2.75
CA LEU A 247 16.63 12.09 2.63
C LEU A 247 17.72 11.60 3.58
N MET A 248 17.36 11.33 4.84
CA MET A 248 18.28 10.77 5.84
C MET A 248 18.90 9.45 5.36
N TRP A 249 18.10 8.58 4.76
CA TRP A 249 18.58 7.29 4.27
C TRP A 249 19.50 7.42 3.06
N VAL A 250 19.16 8.28 2.09
CA VAL A 250 20.01 8.50 0.93
C VAL A 250 21.34 9.10 1.37
N TRP A 251 21.34 10.09 2.26
CA TRP A 251 22.57 10.59 2.85
C TRP A 251 23.40 9.48 3.51
N ALA A 252 22.79 8.65 4.36
CA ALA A 252 23.49 7.54 5.01
C ALA A 252 24.02 6.50 4.01
N LEU A 253 23.33 6.26 2.89
CA LEU A 253 23.82 5.42 1.80
C LEU A 253 25.04 6.04 1.12
N TYR A 254 25.03 7.34 0.86
CA TYR A 254 26.19 8.02 0.27
C TYR A 254 27.39 8.00 1.22
N ASP A 255 27.19 8.33 2.49
CA ASP A 255 28.21 8.26 3.53
C ASP A 255 28.80 6.83 3.63
N HIS A 256 27.95 5.80 3.62
CA HIS A 256 28.40 4.41 3.64
C HIS A 256 29.16 3.99 2.36
N HIS A 257 28.62 4.29 1.18
CA HIS A 257 29.17 3.80 -0.10
C HIS A 257 30.40 4.58 -0.56
N PHE A 258 30.46 5.88 -0.29
CA PHE A 258 31.50 6.77 -0.81
C PHE A 258 32.39 7.37 0.29
N LYS A 259 32.04 7.19 1.57
CA LYS A 259 32.82 7.65 2.72
C LYS A 259 33.14 9.14 2.61
N GLU A 260 34.42 9.51 2.68
CA GLU A 260 34.90 10.88 2.59
C GLU A 260 34.48 11.59 1.29
N GLN A 261 34.25 10.83 0.21
CA GLN A 261 33.82 11.35 -1.09
C GLN A 261 32.31 11.66 -1.14
N ALA A 262 31.53 11.28 -0.13
CA ALA A 262 30.11 11.62 -0.05
C ALA A 262 29.87 13.12 -0.20
N LYS A 263 30.76 13.96 0.36
CA LYS A 263 30.68 15.43 0.29
C LYS A 263 30.66 15.97 -1.14
N SER A 264 31.32 15.30 -2.09
CA SER A 264 31.33 15.72 -3.50
C SER A 264 29.94 15.67 -4.13
N PHE A 265 29.07 14.78 -3.65
CA PHE A 265 27.69 14.66 -4.13
C PHE A 265 26.73 15.68 -3.50
N PHE A 266 27.15 16.37 -2.43
CA PHE A 266 26.34 17.31 -1.68
C PHE A 266 27.09 18.63 -1.46
N PRO A 267 27.38 19.39 -2.55
CA PRO A 267 28.01 20.71 -2.44
C PRO A 267 27.15 21.70 -1.64
N ALA A 268 25.85 21.45 -1.54
CA ALA A 268 24.93 22.11 -0.64
C ALA A 268 23.92 21.09 -0.09
N HIS A 269 23.42 21.30 1.12
CA HIS A 269 22.38 20.47 1.75
C HIS A 269 20.98 21.06 1.61
N GLY A 270 20.85 22.07 0.76
CA GLY A 270 19.66 22.90 0.70
C GLY A 270 18.51 22.36 -0.13
N HIS A 271 17.40 23.09 -0.10
CA HIS A 271 16.16 22.77 -0.80
C HIS A 271 16.40 22.56 -2.30
N ALA A 272 17.09 23.49 -2.96
CA ALA A 272 17.37 23.43 -4.39
C ALA A 272 18.22 22.20 -4.79
N HIS A 273 19.19 21.83 -3.95
CA HIS A 273 20.05 20.68 -4.22
C HIS A 273 19.26 19.37 -4.08
N TRP A 274 18.54 19.18 -2.98
CA TRP A 274 17.72 17.97 -2.78
C TRP A 274 16.63 17.83 -3.83
N ARG A 275 16.00 18.94 -4.24
CA ARG A 275 15.01 18.96 -5.33
C ARG A 275 15.62 18.48 -6.66
N SER A 276 16.85 18.87 -6.95
CA SER A 276 17.55 18.47 -8.18
C SER A 276 18.07 17.02 -8.14
N LEU A 277 18.59 16.61 -6.98
CA LEU A 277 19.15 15.29 -6.76
C LEU A 277 18.08 14.21 -6.65
N MET A 278 16.95 14.51 -6.01
CA MET A 278 15.90 13.55 -5.73
C MET A 278 14.51 14.12 -6.05
N PRO A 279 14.23 14.44 -7.32
CA PRO A 279 13.04 15.21 -7.72
C PRO A 279 11.73 14.50 -7.40
N SER A 280 11.66 13.17 -7.57
CA SER A 280 10.46 12.41 -7.21
C SER A 280 10.24 12.42 -5.70
N VAL A 281 11.30 12.22 -4.92
CA VAL A 281 11.23 12.07 -3.46
C VAL A 281 10.89 13.38 -2.76
N THR A 282 11.33 14.51 -3.30
CA THR A 282 11.10 15.82 -2.71
C THR A 282 9.80 16.47 -3.14
N HIS A 283 9.09 15.93 -4.12
CA HIS A 283 7.89 16.57 -4.66
C HIS A 283 6.80 15.57 -5.08
N ASN A 284 5.77 15.42 -4.24
CA ASN A 284 4.56 14.65 -4.50
C ASN A 284 4.85 13.20 -4.94
N TYR A 285 5.66 12.49 -4.14
CA TYR A 285 6.13 11.13 -4.40
C TYR A 285 4.99 10.13 -4.62
N TYR A 286 3.91 10.19 -3.82
CA TYR A 286 2.77 9.28 -3.98
C TYR A 286 2.06 9.49 -5.31
N ILE A 287 1.75 10.75 -5.67
CA ILE A 287 1.11 11.08 -6.97
C ILE A 287 1.95 10.53 -8.13
N ARG A 288 3.26 10.78 -8.09
CA ARG A 288 4.23 10.29 -9.07
C ARG A 288 4.25 8.77 -9.17
N SER A 289 4.27 8.09 -8.03
CA SER A 289 4.32 6.63 -7.95
C SER A 289 3.01 5.98 -8.41
N LEU A 290 1.85 6.60 -8.14
CA LEU A 290 0.52 6.08 -8.50
C LEU A 290 0.11 6.34 -9.95
N LEU A 291 0.80 7.22 -10.68
CA LEU A 291 0.43 7.59 -12.05
C LEU A 291 1.41 7.11 -13.13
N GLY A 292 2.30 6.18 -12.78
CA GLY A 292 3.22 5.55 -13.72
C GLY A 292 4.43 6.43 -14.09
N GLU A 293 5.29 5.91 -14.96
CA GLU A 293 6.59 6.54 -15.23
C GLU A 293 6.50 7.92 -15.87
N ALA A 294 5.50 8.16 -16.73
CA ALA A 294 5.33 9.45 -17.40
C ALA A 294 5.19 10.58 -16.37
N VAL A 295 4.43 10.37 -15.30
CA VAL A 295 4.27 11.35 -14.21
C VAL A 295 5.45 11.30 -13.24
N TYR A 296 6.03 10.12 -13.01
CA TYR A 296 7.17 9.97 -12.10
C TYR A 296 8.37 10.85 -12.50
N TYR A 297 8.61 11.00 -13.80
CA TYR A 297 9.70 11.81 -14.35
C TYR A 297 9.31 13.25 -14.70
N LEU A 298 8.06 13.68 -14.48
CA LEU A 298 7.68 15.07 -14.77
C LEU A 298 8.51 16.07 -13.96
N PRO A 299 8.87 17.23 -14.54
CA PRO A 299 9.36 18.34 -13.75
C PRO A 299 8.35 18.71 -12.66
N PRO A 300 8.78 19.09 -11.45
CA PRO A 300 7.85 19.27 -10.34
C PRO A 300 6.78 20.34 -10.57
N GLU A 301 7.12 21.42 -11.28
CA GLU A 301 6.19 22.47 -11.73
C GLU A 301 5.05 21.96 -12.64
N ASN A 302 5.17 20.76 -13.21
CA ASN A 302 4.17 20.17 -14.09
C ASN A 302 3.21 19.21 -13.38
N ILE A 303 3.34 19.01 -12.06
CA ILE A 303 2.35 18.27 -11.27
C ILE A 303 1.21 19.21 -10.91
N THR A 304 -0.02 18.79 -11.21
CA THR A 304 -1.23 19.64 -11.14
C THR A 304 -2.32 18.99 -10.28
N ALA A 305 -3.39 19.75 -10.00
CA ALA A 305 -4.56 19.23 -9.30
C ALA A 305 -5.24 18.06 -10.03
N ASP A 306 -5.15 17.97 -11.36
CA ASP A 306 -5.70 16.84 -12.11
C ASP A 306 -4.90 15.56 -11.89
N HIS A 307 -3.58 15.67 -11.67
CA HIS A 307 -2.77 14.54 -11.22
C HIS A 307 -3.19 14.07 -9.84
N LEU A 308 -3.47 14.99 -8.91
CA LEU A 308 -4.02 14.61 -7.60
C LEU A 308 -5.35 13.85 -7.75
N LYS A 309 -6.30 14.37 -8.54
CA LYS A 309 -7.57 13.66 -8.81
C LYS A 309 -7.32 12.25 -9.34
N ALA A 310 -6.49 12.10 -10.37
CA ALA A 310 -6.16 10.80 -10.93
C ALA A 310 -5.50 9.86 -9.91
N ALA A 311 -4.61 10.38 -9.06
CA ALA A 311 -3.95 9.59 -8.02
C ALA A 311 -4.93 9.13 -6.94
N LEU A 312 -5.92 9.95 -6.56
CA LEU A 312 -7.03 9.52 -5.68
C LEU A 312 -7.79 8.34 -6.31
N LEU A 313 -8.00 8.35 -7.63
CA LEU A 313 -8.66 7.26 -8.35
C LEU A 313 -7.80 5.99 -8.40
N SER A 314 -6.49 6.12 -8.56
CA SER A 314 -5.59 4.97 -8.47
C SER A 314 -5.57 4.41 -7.05
N LEU A 315 -5.56 5.26 -6.03
CA LEU A 315 -5.47 4.85 -4.64
C LEU A 315 -6.70 4.04 -4.18
N ILE A 316 -7.89 4.42 -4.61
CA ILE A 316 -9.12 3.72 -4.23
C ILE A 316 -9.26 2.31 -4.81
N GLN A 317 -8.41 1.92 -5.77
CA GLN A 317 -8.45 0.59 -6.36
C GLN A 317 -7.66 -0.44 -5.57
N PHE A 318 -6.76 -0.03 -4.66
CA PHE A 318 -5.99 -0.97 -3.85
C PHE A 318 -6.91 -1.80 -2.97
N ASP A 319 -6.71 -3.13 -2.95
CA ASP A 319 -7.53 -4.06 -2.19
C ASP A 319 -7.36 -3.85 -0.68
N VAL A 320 -6.13 -3.54 -0.25
CA VAL A 320 -5.75 -3.29 1.15
C VAL A 320 -4.87 -2.04 1.25
N LEU A 321 -5.24 -1.13 2.15
CA LEU A 321 -4.47 0.08 2.48
C LEU A 321 -4.02 0.02 3.93
N LEU A 322 -2.71 0.09 4.15
CA LEU A 322 -2.07 0.08 5.47
C LEU A 322 -1.54 1.48 5.80
N LEU A 323 -1.44 1.82 7.09
CA LEU A 323 -0.90 3.11 7.56
C LEU A 323 0.22 2.85 8.55
N LEU A 324 1.47 3.17 8.20
CA LEU A 324 2.63 2.88 9.04
C LEU A 324 2.48 3.44 10.47
N GLU A 325 1.85 4.60 10.62
CA GLU A 325 1.61 5.27 11.90
C GLU A 325 0.47 4.66 12.75
N GLN A 326 -0.26 3.67 12.23
CA GLN A 326 -1.42 3.06 12.90
C GLN A 326 -1.20 1.54 13.11
N PRO A 327 -0.35 1.15 14.09
CA PRO A 327 0.00 -0.26 14.29
C PRO A 327 -1.22 -1.15 14.62
N SER A 328 -2.13 -0.69 15.48
CA SER A 328 -3.35 -1.45 15.84
C SER A 328 -4.29 -1.66 14.66
N LEU A 329 -4.45 -0.63 13.82
CA LEU A 329 -5.19 -0.74 12.57
C LEU A 329 -4.55 -1.77 11.65
N ASN A 330 -3.22 -1.72 11.49
CA ASN A 330 -2.51 -2.65 10.62
C ASN A 330 -2.56 -4.09 11.14
N GLU A 331 -2.57 -4.32 12.45
CA GLU A 331 -2.76 -5.66 13.02
C GLU A 331 -4.09 -6.27 12.57
N LEU A 332 -5.17 -5.51 12.70
CA LEU A 332 -6.48 -5.90 12.19
C LEU A 332 -6.44 -6.16 10.67
N LEU A 333 -5.82 -5.27 9.89
CA LEU A 333 -5.78 -5.41 8.43
C LEU A 333 -4.88 -6.55 7.96
N PHE A 334 -3.78 -6.87 8.66
CA PHE A 334 -3.00 -8.05 8.35
C PHE A 334 -3.80 -9.32 8.59
N GLU A 335 -4.45 -9.43 9.74
CA GLU A 335 -5.30 -10.58 10.07
C GLU A 335 -6.45 -10.73 9.08
N MET A 336 -7.24 -9.67 8.93
CA MET A 336 -8.54 -9.74 8.27
C MET A 336 -8.51 -9.39 6.78
N ALA A 337 -7.56 -8.57 6.32
CA ALA A 337 -7.50 -8.19 4.91
C ALA A 337 -6.50 -9.07 4.14
N VAL A 338 -5.37 -9.43 4.76
CA VAL A 338 -4.33 -10.25 4.13
C VAL A 338 -4.44 -11.73 4.52
N GLY A 339 -4.97 -12.03 5.71
CA GLY A 339 -5.05 -13.39 6.25
C GLY A 339 -3.80 -13.80 7.04
N TRP A 340 -2.93 -12.85 7.40
CA TRP A 340 -1.68 -13.13 8.11
C TRP A 340 -1.92 -13.28 9.61
N GLY A 341 -1.37 -14.36 10.16
CA GLY A 341 -1.43 -14.66 11.59
C GLY A 341 -0.32 -14.00 12.41
N LEU A 342 0.57 -13.19 11.81
CA LEU A 342 1.57 -12.38 12.50
C LEU A 342 1.50 -10.94 11.96
N GLY A 343 1.45 -9.97 12.87
CA GLY A 343 1.35 -8.54 12.57
C GLY A 343 2.57 -7.73 13.05
N PHE A 344 2.50 -6.40 12.96
CA PHE A 344 3.60 -5.50 13.36
C PHE A 344 4.05 -5.73 14.80
N GLY A 345 3.12 -5.91 15.76
CA GLY A 345 3.45 -6.14 17.16
C GLY A 345 4.23 -7.44 17.42
N SER A 346 4.17 -8.41 16.51
CA SER A 346 4.86 -9.69 16.63
C SER A 346 6.34 -9.61 16.28
N VAL A 347 6.81 -8.48 15.76
CA VAL A 347 8.14 -8.37 15.17
C VAL A 347 8.86 -7.14 15.71
N HIS A 348 9.99 -7.36 16.39
CA HIS A 348 10.87 -6.29 16.81
C HIS A 348 11.87 -5.95 15.70
N ALA A 349 11.60 -4.86 14.99
CA ALA A 349 12.58 -4.27 14.10
C ALA A 349 13.76 -3.74 14.92
N ARG A 350 14.98 -4.17 14.60
CA ARG A 350 16.17 -3.50 15.14
C ARG A 350 16.14 -2.05 14.65
N THR A 351 16.08 -1.10 15.58
CA THR A 351 15.99 0.31 15.23
C THR A 351 17.34 0.80 14.68
N SER A 352 17.30 1.47 13.53
CA SER A 352 18.49 1.99 12.85
C SER A 352 19.01 3.28 13.51
N SER A 353 19.18 3.30 14.83
CA SER A 353 19.54 4.51 15.59
C SER A 353 20.84 5.16 15.07
N GLN A 354 21.84 4.35 14.69
CA GLN A 354 23.08 4.84 14.07
C GLN A 354 22.85 5.47 12.70
N VAL A 355 22.01 4.85 11.85
CA VAL A 355 21.61 5.42 10.56
C VAL A 355 20.85 6.73 10.76
N HIS A 356 20.11 6.85 11.85
CA HIS A 356 19.37 8.05 12.19
C HIS A 356 20.31 9.22 12.50
N GLU A 357 21.38 9.00 13.26
CA GLU A 357 22.34 10.07 13.59
C GLU A 357 23.17 10.51 12.38
N ILE A 358 23.66 9.59 11.56
CA ILE A 358 24.38 9.94 10.32
C ILE A 358 23.41 10.65 9.37
N GLY A 359 22.22 10.07 9.17
CA GLY A 359 21.19 10.59 8.28
C GLY A 359 20.75 12.03 8.59
N LYS A 360 20.68 12.41 9.88
CA LYS A 360 20.31 13.77 10.31
C LYS A 360 21.23 14.83 9.73
N ARG A 361 22.51 14.52 9.53
CA ARG A 361 23.51 15.45 8.99
C ARG A 361 23.26 15.85 7.54
N GLY A 362 22.52 15.01 6.79
CA GLY A 362 22.16 15.30 5.41
C GLY A 362 20.94 16.20 5.25
N LEU A 363 20.17 16.44 6.32
CA LEU A 363 18.91 17.18 6.21
C LEU A 363 19.16 18.67 5.94
N PRO A 364 18.26 19.33 5.18
CA PRO A 364 18.27 20.79 5.06
C PRO A 364 18.07 21.47 6.43
N ASP A 365 18.43 22.76 6.48
CA ASP A 365 18.07 23.60 7.61
C ASP A 365 16.54 23.81 7.70
N ARG A 366 16.10 24.50 8.76
CA ARG A 366 14.66 24.67 9.02
C ARG A 366 13.94 25.48 7.94
N PRO A 367 14.43 26.66 7.49
CA PRO A 367 13.80 27.39 6.39
C PRO A 367 13.67 26.57 5.11
N GLU A 368 14.74 25.91 4.67
CA GLU A 368 14.72 25.12 3.44
C GLU A 368 13.84 23.86 3.56
N TRP A 369 13.79 23.26 4.75
CA TRP A 369 12.87 22.17 5.03
C TRP A 369 11.41 22.58 4.85
N VAL A 370 11.02 23.78 5.29
CA VAL A 370 9.64 24.29 5.13
C VAL A 370 9.25 24.40 3.66
N GLU A 371 10.17 24.80 2.78
CA GLU A 371 9.90 24.85 1.34
C GLU A 371 9.66 23.45 0.76
N LEU A 372 10.44 22.44 1.16
CA LEU A 372 10.17 21.05 0.77
C LEU A 372 8.79 20.57 1.25
N LEU A 373 8.34 20.99 2.44
CA LEU A 373 7.01 20.62 2.93
C LEU A 373 5.90 21.21 2.07
N LYS A 374 6.03 22.47 1.64
CA LYS A 374 5.06 23.14 0.75
C LYS A 374 4.91 22.41 -0.58
N GLU A 375 6.00 21.85 -1.10
CA GLU A 375 6.00 21.08 -2.35
C GLU A 375 5.25 19.74 -2.26
N ASN A 376 4.86 19.28 -1.07
CA ASN A 376 4.19 18.00 -0.85
C ASN A 376 2.75 18.15 -0.31
N GLN A 377 2.10 19.31 -0.48
CA GLN A 377 0.71 19.49 -0.01
C GLN A 377 -0.27 18.54 -0.71
N MET A 378 -0.12 18.28 -2.01
CA MET A 378 -1.03 17.38 -2.73
C MET A 378 -0.86 15.93 -2.25
N ASP A 379 0.37 15.49 -1.98
CA ASP A 379 0.63 14.20 -1.33
C ASP A 379 0.02 14.11 0.08
N LEU A 380 -0.04 15.23 0.83
CA LEU A 380 -0.70 15.27 2.14
C LEU A 380 -2.21 15.07 2.00
N GLU A 381 -2.83 15.69 0.99
CA GLU A 381 -4.25 15.47 0.69
C GLU A 381 -4.52 14.02 0.27
N LEU A 382 -3.71 13.48 -0.64
CA LEU A 382 -3.78 12.08 -1.06
C LEU A 382 -3.59 11.12 0.12
N TYR A 383 -2.66 11.39 1.03
CA TYR A 383 -2.45 10.60 2.24
C TYR A 383 -3.67 10.63 3.16
N ARG A 384 -4.26 11.80 3.40
CA ARG A 384 -5.49 11.93 4.22
C ARG A 384 -6.63 11.15 3.63
N PHE A 385 -6.80 11.18 2.30
CA PHE A 385 -7.78 10.37 1.61
C PHE A 385 -7.50 8.88 1.78
N GLY A 386 -6.26 8.43 1.57
CA GLY A 386 -5.85 7.03 1.79
C GLY A 386 -6.08 6.56 3.22
N ALA A 387 -5.82 7.41 4.21
CA ALA A 387 -6.09 7.11 5.61
C ALA A 387 -7.58 6.95 5.90
N LEU A 388 -8.42 7.80 5.31
CA LEU A 388 -9.88 7.64 5.38
C LEU A 388 -10.32 6.31 4.77
N LEU A 389 -9.78 5.92 3.61
CA LEU A 389 -10.11 4.64 2.98
C LEU A 389 -9.72 3.43 3.84
N ALA A 390 -8.54 3.48 4.48
CA ALA A 390 -8.10 2.43 5.40
C ALA A 390 -9.01 2.31 6.64
N LEU A 391 -9.46 3.45 7.19
CA LEU A 391 -10.41 3.49 8.31
C LEU A 391 -11.80 2.97 7.91
N LEU A 392 -12.25 3.26 6.68
CA LEU A 392 -13.50 2.68 6.17
C LEU A 392 -13.39 1.17 6.11
N ASP A 393 -12.33 0.66 5.48
CA ASP A 393 -12.10 -0.78 5.36
C ASP A 393 -12.04 -1.48 6.72
N SER A 394 -11.40 -0.84 7.73
CA SER A 394 -11.31 -1.44 9.07
C SER A 394 -12.66 -1.62 9.77
N ILE A 395 -13.67 -0.80 9.46
CA ILE A 395 -15.02 -0.99 10.04
C ILE A 395 -15.58 -2.37 9.63
N MET A 396 -15.47 -2.71 8.35
CA MET A 396 -15.94 -4.01 7.86
C MET A 396 -15.14 -5.15 8.50
N PHE A 397 -13.81 -5.03 8.52
CA PHE A 397 -12.93 -6.07 9.03
C PHE A 397 -13.11 -6.29 10.54
N ASP A 398 -13.26 -5.22 11.32
CA ASP A 398 -13.52 -5.31 12.76
C ASP A 398 -14.87 -5.99 13.04
N VAL A 399 -15.93 -5.58 12.33
CA VAL A 399 -17.25 -6.23 12.44
C VAL A 399 -17.20 -7.72 12.06
N ALA A 400 -16.48 -8.08 10.99
CA ALA A 400 -16.31 -9.48 10.61
C ALA A 400 -15.51 -10.28 11.63
N ARG A 401 -14.50 -9.67 12.26
CA ARG A 401 -13.71 -10.29 13.32
C ARG A 401 -14.56 -10.55 14.57
N GLU A 402 -15.34 -9.56 15.01
CA GLU A 402 -16.28 -9.69 16.13
C GLU A 402 -17.39 -10.72 15.85
N ALA A 403 -17.73 -10.93 14.57
CA ALA A 403 -18.62 -12.01 14.14
C ALA A 403 -17.96 -13.40 14.13
N GLY A 404 -16.74 -13.54 14.62
CA GLY A 404 -16.02 -14.81 14.74
C GLY A 404 -15.34 -15.30 13.46
N LEU A 405 -15.17 -14.43 12.46
CA LEU A 405 -14.58 -14.81 11.16
C LEU A 405 -13.07 -14.54 11.07
N GLY A 406 -12.46 -14.03 12.15
CA GLY A 406 -11.01 -13.91 12.25
C GLY A 406 -10.32 -15.26 12.12
N THR A 407 -9.03 -15.26 11.83
CA THR A 407 -8.24 -16.51 11.65
C THR A 407 -8.01 -17.25 12.98
N GLY A 408 -8.75 -16.89 14.03
CA GLY A 408 -8.50 -17.34 15.38
C GLY A 408 -7.13 -16.88 15.85
N TYR A 409 -6.77 -15.61 15.61
CA TYR A 409 -5.65 -14.97 16.30
C TYR A 409 -5.97 -14.98 17.80
N LEU A 410 -5.75 -16.14 18.45
CA LEU A 410 -5.56 -16.24 19.88
C LEU A 410 -4.30 -15.44 20.11
N SER A 411 -4.49 -14.17 20.41
CA SER A 411 -3.43 -13.26 20.83
C SER A 411 -2.53 -14.03 21.78
N VAL A 412 -1.30 -14.32 21.32
CA VAL A 412 -0.24 -14.89 22.15
C VAL A 412 0.05 -13.98 23.37
N GLN A 413 -0.58 -12.80 23.44
CA GLN A 413 -0.48 -11.83 24.52
C GLN A 413 -1.55 -11.91 25.62
N ALA A 414 -2.68 -12.61 25.46
CA ALA A 414 -3.75 -12.59 26.47
C ALA A 414 -3.61 -13.61 27.61
N ALA A 415 -2.77 -14.64 27.46
CA ALA A 415 -2.66 -15.73 28.46
C ALA A 415 -1.35 -15.74 29.27
N GLY A 416 -0.47 -14.74 29.17
CA GLY A 416 0.82 -14.83 29.85
C GLY A 416 1.77 -13.64 29.81
N ALA A 417 1.30 -12.40 29.64
CA ALA A 417 2.15 -11.21 29.75
C ALA A 417 2.53 -10.91 31.21
N GLY A 418 3.30 -11.83 31.79
CA GLY A 418 3.95 -11.76 33.08
C GLY A 418 5.27 -12.50 32.98
N ARG A 419 6.25 -11.93 32.25
CA ARG A 419 7.70 -12.06 32.47
C ARG A 419 8.47 -11.33 31.37
N ASN A 420 9.36 -10.44 31.79
CA ASN A 420 10.38 -9.81 30.97
C ASN A 420 11.18 -10.88 30.21
N ALA A 421 10.84 -11.10 28.94
CA ALA A 421 11.76 -11.73 28.01
C ALA A 421 12.84 -10.69 27.67
N THR A 422 13.96 -10.73 28.40
CA THR A 422 15.17 -9.98 28.06
C THR A 422 15.73 -10.53 26.77
N VAL A 423 15.50 -9.81 25.67
CA VAL A 423 16.13 -10.05 24.37
C VAL A 423 17.63 -9.74 24.50
N GLY A 424 18.48 -10.67 24.03
CA GLY A 424 19.93 -10.48 23.97
C GLY A 424 20.30 -9.20 23.20
N GLY A 425 21.33 -8.50 23.67
CA GLY A 425 21.71 -7.16 23.22
C GLY A 425 21.70 -7.00 21.69
N ALA A 426 20.90 -6.06 21.21
CA ALA A 426 20.82 -5.73 19.79
C ALA A 426 22.18 -5.23 19.28
N ARG A 427 22.74 -5.91 18.28
CA ARG A 427 23.92 -5.42 17.55
C ARG A 427 23.45 -4.39 16.51
N ALA A 428 24.10 -3.23 16.48
CA ALA A 428 23.80 -2.21 15.49
C ALA A 428 24.05 -2.73 14.07
N VAL A 429 23.13 -2.42 13.15
CA VAL A 429 23.17 -2.85 11.75
C VAL A 429 23.65 -1.67 10.91
N ALA A 430 24.70 -1.85 10.11
CA ALA A 430 25.18 -0.81 9.20
C ALA A 430 24.23 -0.66 8.00
N PRO A 431 24.18 0.50 7.33
CA PRO A 431 23.44 0.65 6.09
C PRO A 431 23.80 -0.46 5.08
N GLY A 432 22.84 -1.31 4.75
CA GLY A 432 23.01 -2.36 3.74
C GLY A 432 23.45 -3.73 4.25
N ASP A 433 23.57 -3.94 5.57
CA ASP A 433 23.64 -5.27 6.15
C ASP A 433 22.26 -5.95 6.13
N ASP A 434 22.24 -7.29 6.15
CA ASP A 434 20.98 -8.02 6.27
C ASP A 434 20.45 -7.88 7.71
N GLU A 435 19.25 -7.31 7.82
CA GLU A 435 18.55 -7.24 9.09
C GLU A 435 18.13 -8.66 9.52
N GLN A 436 18.55 -9.05 10.72
CA GLN A 436 18.09 -10.29 11.34
C GLN A 436 16.77 -10.04 12.06
N TRP A 437 15.72 -10.72 11.59
CA TRP A 437 14.38 -10.69 12.15
C TRP A 437 14.10 -12.05 12.78
N GLU A 438 13.87 -12.06 14.09
CA GLU A 438 13.63 -13.27 14.87
C GLU A 438 12.22 -13.23 15.45
N LEU A 439 11.55 -14.39 15.50
CA LEU A 439 10.32 -14.53 16.24
C LEU A 439 10.64 -14.62 17.74
N PRO A 440 9.80 -14.03 18.62
CA PRO A 440 9.96 -14.22 20.05
C PRO A 440 9.67 -15.68 20.45
N GLY A 441 10.67 -16.38 20.99
CA GLY A 441 10.53 -17.72 21.61
C GLY A 441 10.34 -18.88 20.62
N ASN A 442 9.65 -19.95 21.07
CA ASN A 442 9.37 -21.17 20.30
C ASN A 442 8.20 -21.03 19.31
N ALA A 443 7.92 -19.83 18.79
CA ALA A 443 6.80 -19.63 17.88
C ALA A 443 7.02 -20.42 16.58
N THR A 444 6.06 -21.28 16.23
CA THR A 444 6.10 -22.03 14.97
C THR A 444 5.72 -21.12 13.82
N GLN A 445 6.53 -21.13 12.77
CA GLN A 445 6.27 -20.34 11.58
C GLN A 445 5.04 -20.88 10.85
N PRO A 446 4.03 -20.05 10.52
CA PRO A 446 2.94 -20.43 9.63
C PRO A 446 3.46 -21.03 8.32
N THR A 447 2.78 -22.06 7.82
CA THR A 447 3.12 -22.73 6.56
C THR A 447 2.44 -22.11 5.34
N VAL A 448 1.51 -21.16 5.55
CA VAL A 448 0.60 -20.62 4.54
C VAL A 448 0.61 -19.09 4.53
N CYS A 449 0.78 -18.51 3.33
CA CYS A 449 0.82 -17.06 3.10
C CYS A 449 -0.59 -16.42 3.11
N GLY A 450 -1.26 -16.46 4.26
CA GLY A 450 -2.59 -15.89 4.43
C GLY A 450 -3.63 -16.36 3.42
N TYR A 451 -4.47 -15.46 2.89
CA TYR A 451 -5.56 -15.89 1.99
C TYR A 451 -5.07 -16.35 0.62
N VAL A 452 -3.96 -15.79 0.12
CA VAL A 452 -3.46 -16.12 -1.23
C VAL A 452 -2.94 -17.55 -1.35
N SER A 453 -2.66 -18.25 -0.25
CA SER A 453 -2.26 -19.66 -0.27
C SER A 453 -3.40 -20.62 -0.59
N ALA A 454 -4.67 -20.18 -0.57
CA ALA A 454 -5.79 -21.02 -1.01
C ALA A 454 -5.60 -21.49 -2.46
N HIS A 455 -4.84 -20.74 -3.27
CA HIS A 455 -4.52 -21.10 -4.64
C HIS A 455 -3.44 -22.20 -4.76
N ASP A 456 -2.59 -22.40 -3.73
CA ASP A 456 -1.55 -23.45 -3.74
C ASP A 456 -2.14 -24.88 -3.69
N MET A 457 -3.45 -25.03 -3.47
CA MET A 457 -4.15 -26.31 -3.38
C MET A 457 -4.73 -26.82 -4.72
N ASP A 458 -4.77 -25.99 -5.76
CA ASP A 458 -5.48 -26.34 -7.00
C ASP A 458 -4.51 -26.61 -8.17
N ALA A 459 -4.29 -27.91 -8.40
CA ALA A 459 -3.77 -28.57 -9.59
C ALA A 459 -2.42 -28.09 -10.18
N PRO A 460 -1.44 -29.00 -10.42
CA PRO A 460 -0.27 -28.65 -11.21
C PRO A 460 -0.73 -28.11 -12.57
N LEU A 461 -0.41 -26.85 -12.86
CA LEU A 461 -0.65 -26.28 -14.18
C LEU A 461 -0.01 -27.20 -15.23
N PRO A 462 -0.74 -27.64 -16.26
CA PRO A 462 -0.20 -28.56 -17.25
C PRO A 462 1.06 -27.99 -17.89
N SER A 463 2.08 -28.84 -18.06
CA SER A 463 3.39 -28.46 -18.61
C SER A 463 3.33 -27.84 -20.01
N TRP A 464 2.24 -28.07 -20.75
CA TRP A 464 2.00 -27.51 -22.08
C TRP A 464 1.35 -26.11 -22.07
N LEU A 465 0.82 -25.64 -20.93
CA LEU A 465 0.34 -24.26 -20.77
C LEU A 465 1.51 -23.29 -20.50
N VAL A 466 2.72 -23.67 -20.90
CA VAL A 466 4.02 -23.07 -20.62
C VAL A 466 4.67 -22.60 -21.92
N VAL A 467 4.09 -21.57 -22.57
CA VAL A 467 4.81 -20.68 -23.50
C VAL A 467 5.74 -19.75 -22.74
#